data_AF-A0A2C9TQU3-F1
#
_entry.id   AF-A0A2C9TQU3-F1
#
_cell.length_a   1.000
_cell.length_b   1.000
_cell.length_c   1.000
_cell.angle_alpha   90.00
_cell.angle_beta   90.00
_cell.angle_gamma   90.00
#
_symmetry.space_group_name_H-M   'P 1'
#
loop_
_entity.id
_entity.type
_entity.pdbx_description
1 polymer ?
#
loop_
_entity_poly.entity_id
_entity_poly.type
_entity_poly.pdbx_seq_one_letter_code
_entity_poly.pdbx_strand_id
1 'polypeptide(L)'
;PFCYDLIDDKLKPNQHAKYIRFMVDKLMIGKSASEVVRQLESKKKPPGITKWNRKMILNWIKNPVMRGHTKFGDLLIENTHEPIISEDEYLKLIDIIEKRTYKTKSKHKAIFRGVLECPRCQSKLHLSRSIKKYDNGKTREVRRYSCDKCHRDNTVKNISFNESEIERQFINTLLKKGTDNFKISVPKKKSY
;
A
#
# COMPACT_ATOMS: atom_id res chain seq x y z
N PRO A 1 -10.68 4.26 -26.64
CA PRO A 1 -9.79 3.76 -25.56
C PRO A 1 -8.75 2.79 -26.15
N PHE A 2 -7.57 2.57 -25.56
CA PHE A 2 -6.51 1.79 -26.22
C PHE A 2 -6.93 0.39 -26.74
N CYS A 3 -7.81 -0.31 -26.01
CA CYS A 3 -8.28 -1.66 -26.37
C CYS A 3 -9.61 -1.68 -27.16
N TYR A 4 -10.11 -0.52 -27.59
CA TYR A 4 -11.40 -0.39 -28.26
C TYR A 4 -11.33 0.59 -29.42
N ASP A 5 -11.93 0.21 -30.54
CA ASP A 5 -12.14 1.09 -31.68
C ASP A 5 -13.58 1.62 -31.65
N LEU A 6 -13.79 2.85 -32.12
CA LEU A 6 -15.11 3.46 -32.22
C LEU A 6 -15.68 3.10 -33.60
N ILE A 7 -16.72 2.26 -33.62
CA ILE A 7 -17.39 1.80 -34.84
C ILE A 7 -18.90 1.96 -34.60
N ASP A 8 -19.57 2.73 -35.45
CA ASP A 8 -21.02 3.02 -35.35
C ASP A 8 -21.43 3.62 -33.99
N ASP A 9 -20.66 4.62 -33.51
CA ASP A 9 -20.81 5.28 -32.20
C ASP A 9 -20.73 4.35 -30.98
N LYS A 10 -20.34 3.10 -31.18
CA LYS A 10 -20.13 2.11 -30.12
C LYS A 10 -18.69 1.68 -30.06
N LEU A 11 -18.20 1.45 -28.85
CA LEU A 11 -16.86 0.90 -28.63
C LEU A 11 -16.89 -0.60 -28.91
N LYS A 12 -16.04 -1.07 -29.83
CA LYS A 12 -15.86 -2.50 -30.11
C LYS A 12 -14.42 -2.92 -29.75
N PRO A 13 -14.22 -4.04 -29.04
CA PRO A 13 -12.89 -4.52 -28.69
C PRO A 13 -12.00 -4.67 -29.92
N ASN A 14 -10.78 -4.14 -29.85
CA ASN A 14 -9.82 -4.21 -30.95
C ASN A 14 -8.75 -5.29 -30.70
N GLN A 15 -7.77 -5.40 -31.61
CA GLN A 15 -6.66 -6.36 -31.49
C GLN A 15 -5.82 -6.23 -30.21
N HIS A 16 -5.87 -5.08 -29.52
CA HIS A 16 -5.16 -4.85 -28.28
C HIS A 16 -5.91 -5.39 -27.05
N ALA A 17 -7.18 -5.78 -27.17
CA ALA A 17 -7.93 -6.48 -26.12
C ALA A 17 -7.23 -7.76 -25.63
N LYS A 18 -6.41 -8.39 -26.49
CA LYS A 18 -5.57 -9.55 -26.13
C LYS A 18 -4.62 -9.28 -24.96
N TYR A 19 -4.17 -8.04 -24.78
CA TYR A 19 -3.31 -7.68 -23.65
C TYR A 19 -4.08 -7.67 -22.34
N ILE A 20 -5.33 -7.19 -22.34
CA ILE A 20 -6.20 -7.23 -21.16
C ILE A 20 -6.53 -8.67 -20.80
N ARG A 21 -6.94 -9.50 -21.77
CA ARG A 21 -7.21 -10.93 -21.54
C ARG A 21 -5.98 -11.65 -20.98
N PHE A 22 -4.79 -11.40 -21.55
CA PHE A 22 -3.54 -11.94 -20.99
C PHE A 22 -3.31 -11.50 -19.53
N MET A 23 -3.57 -10.24 -19.18
CA MET A 23 -3.45 -9.76 -17.80
C MET A 23 -4.45 -10.46 -16.87
N VAL A 24 -5.71 -10.58 -17.29
CA VAL A 24 -6.77 -11.28 -16.56
C VAL A 24 -6.34 -12.71 -16.27
N ASP A 25 -5.95 -13.48 -17.28
CA ASP A 25 -5.54 -14.88 -17.13
C ASP A 25 -4.41 -15.04 -16.12
N LYS A 26 -3.36 -14.22 -16.22
CA LYS A 26 -2.21 -14.31 -15.32
C LYS A 26 -2.56 -13.91 -13.89
N LEU A 27 -3.41 -12.91 -13.70
CA LEU A 27 -3.86 -12.49 -12.38
C LEU A 27 -4.76 -13.55 -11.74
N MET A 28 -5.65 -14.18 -12.52
CA MET A 28 -6.54 -15.25 -12.07
C MET A 28 -5.77 -16.50 -11.63
N ILE A 29 -4.67 -16.84 -12.31
CA ILE A 29 -3.72 -17.91 -11.90
C ILE A 29 -2.92 -17.52 -10.64
N GLY A 30 -3.05 -16.29 -10.15
CA GLY A 30 -2.37 -15.82 -8.96
C GLY A 30 -0.94 -15.34 -9.22
N LYS A 31 -0.61 -14.87 -10.43
CA LYS A 31 0.61 -14.08 -10.62
C LYS A 31 0.41 -12.67 -10.06
N SER A 32 1.50 -12.05 -9.58
CA SER A 32 1.44 -10.66 -9.13
C SER A 32 1.42 -9.70 -10.32
N ALA A 33 0.83 -8.51 -10.18
CA ALA A 33 0.90 -7.50 -11.25
C ALA A 33 2.34 -7.16 -11.67
N SER A 34 3.31 -7.24 -10.75
CA SER A 34 4.74 -7.06 -11.07
C SER A 34 5.30 -8.19 -11.94
N GLU A 35 4.85 -9.42 -11.70
CA GLU A 35 5.20 -10.58 -12.52
C GLU A 35 4.58 -10.48 -13.93
N VAL A 36 3.34 -9.99 -14.01
CA VAL A 36 2.68 -9.73 -15.31
C VAL A 36 3.44 -8.66 -16.10
N VAL A 37 3.89 -7.57 -15.44
CA VAL A 37 4.78 -6.57 -16.08
C VAL A 37 6.02 -7.26 -16.67
N ARG A 38 6.71 -8.10 -15.89
CA ARG A 38 7.91 -8.81 -16.36
C ARG A 38 7.65 -9.63 -17.62
N GLN A 39 6.53 -10.35 -17.66
CA GLN A 39 6.15 -11.17 -18.82
C GLN A 39 5.68 -10.34 -20.04
N LEU A 40 5.15 -9.14 -19.82
CA LEU A 40 4.78 -8.21 -20.90
C LEU A 40 6.01 -7.50 -21.47
N GLU A 41 6.97 -7.16 -20.61
CA GLU A 41 8.23 -6.53 -21.01
C GLU A 41 9.08 -7.43 -21.91
N SER A 42 9.01 -8.76 -21.71
CA SER A 42 9.70 -9.75 -22.54
C SER A 42 9.03 -9.99 -23.90
N LYS A 43 7.87 -9.38 -24.17
CA LYS A 43 7.12 -9.51 -25.42
C LYS A 43 7.22 -8.22 -26.24
N LYS A 44 6.87 -8.31 -27.54
CA LYS A 44 6.76 -7.12 -28.40
C LYS A 44 5.71 -6.17 -27.84
N LYS A 45 6.14 -4.94 -27.53
CA LYS A 45 5.30 -3.88 -27.01
C LYS A 45 4.35 -3.36 -28.10
N PRO A 46 3.10 -3.04 -27.77
CA PRO A 46 2.20 -2.44 -28.73
C PRO A 46 2.51 -0.93 -28.94
N PRO A 47 1.96 -0.33 -30.01
CA PRO A 47 2.10 1.10 -30.27
C PRO A 47 1.61 1.93 -29.08
N GLY A 48 2.33 3.01 -28.75
CA GLY A 48 1.96 3.94 -27.66
C GLY A 48 2.34 3.50 -26.24
N ILE A 49 2.88 2.29 -26.05
CA ILE A 49 3.35 1.83 -24.72
C ILE A 49 4.86 1.65 -24.74
N THR A 50 5.57 2.58 -24.08
CA THR A 50 7.03 2.53 -23.95
C THR A 50 7.49 1.61 -22.82
N LYS A 51 6.76 1.60 -21.69
CA LYS A 51 7.07 0.80 -20.51
C LYS A 51 5.82 0.36 -19.77
N TRP A 52 5.76 -0.91 -19.41
CA TRP A 52 4.74 -1.45 -18.52
C TRP A 52 5.08 -1.14 -17.07
N ASN A 53 4.08 -0.72 -16.31
CA ASN A 53 4.22 -0.52 -14.88
C ASN A 53 3.05 -1.16 -14.13
N ARG A 54 3.29 -1.51 -12.87
CA ARG A 54 2.30 -2.17 -12.01
C ARG A 54 0.99 -1.37 -11.91
N LYS A 55 1.10 -0.05 -11.78
CA LYS A 55 -0.05 0.86 -11.62
C LYS A 55 -0.95 0.84 -12.85
N MET A 56 -0.35 0.81 -14.05
CA MET A 56 -1.04 0.77 -15.33
C MET A 56 -1.87 -0.50 -15.47
N ILE A 57 -1.29 -1.67 -15.18
CA ILE A 57 -2.03 -2.95 -15.18
C ILE A 57 -3.22 -2.88 -14.23
N LEU A 58 -2.99 -2.45 -12.99
CA LEU A 58 -4.07 -2.37 -11.99
C LEU A 58 -5.16 -1.36 -12.37
N ASN A 59 -4.78 -0.22 -12.95
CA ASN A 59 -5.75 0.78 -13.41
C ASN A 59 -6.58 0.27 -14.58
N TRP A 60 -6.00 -0.48 -15.51
CA TRP A 60 -6.74 -1.08 -16.62
C TRP A 60 -7.75 -2.11 -16.14
N ILE A 61 -7.34 -3.03 -15.25
CA ILE A 61 -8.27 -4.03 -14.67
C ILE A 61 -9.41 -3.35 -13.89
N LYS A 62 -9.14 -2.22 -13.22
CA LYS A 62 -10.14 -1.45 -12.47
C LYS A 62 -11.01 -0.52 -13.32
N ASN A 63 -10.69 -0.36 -14.61
CA ASN A 63 -11.36 0.63 -15.42
C ASN A 63 -12.77 0.14 -15.82
N PRO A 64 -13.84 0.90 -15.54
CA PRO A 64 -15.21 0.54 -15.93
C PRO A 64 -15.38 0.30 -17.44
N VAL A 65 -14.57 0.96 -18.28
CA VAL A 65 -14.58 0.74 -19.74
C VAL A 65 -14.22 -0.70 -20.11
N MET A 66 -13.35 -1.35 -19.34
CA MET A 66 -13.02 -2.76 -19.63
C MET A 66 -14.21 -3.70 -19.34
N ARG A 67 -15.19 -3.24 -18.57
CA ARG A 67 -16.42 -3.96 -18.21
C ARG A 67 -17.64 -3.53 -19.04
N GLY A 68 -17.42 -2.81 -20.14
CA GLY A 68 -18.51 -2.37 -21.01
C GLY A 68 -19.29 -1.16 -20.48
N HIS A 69 -18.81 -0.50 -19.42
CA HIS A 69 -19.47 0.68 -18.85
C HIS A 69 -18.78 1.96 -19.30
N THR A 70 -19.54 3.05 -19.43
CA THR A 70 -19.00 4.37 -19.74
C THR A 70 -19.14 5.28 -18.53
N LYS A 71 -18.06 5.95 -18.15
CA LYS A 71 -18.06 6.94 -17.07
C LYS A 71 -18.04 8.34 -17.67
N PHE A 72 -19.03 9.16 -17.33
CA PHE A 72 -19.11 10.56 -17.73
C PHE A 72 -19.26 11.44 -16.48
N GLY A 73 -18.19 12.15 -16.12
CA GLY A 73 -18.13 12.85 -14.83
C GLY A 73 -18.30 11.87 -13.66
N ASP A 74 -19.32 12.10 -12.83
CA ASP A 74 -19.69 11.22 -11.71
C ASP A 74 -20.73 10.15 -12.09
N LEU A 75 -21.29 10.22 -13.30
CA LEU A 75 -22.27 9.24 -13.78
C LEU A 75 -21.56 8.01 -14.37
N LEU A 76 -22.01 6.84 -13.96
CA LEU A 76 -21.63 5.55 -14.54
C LEU A 76 -22.83 5.00 -15.32
N ILE A 77 -22.67 4.89 -16.63
CA ILE A 77 -23.66 4.29 -17.52
C ILE A 77 -23.24 2.85 -17.78
N GLU A 78 -24.05 1.91 -17.35
CA GLU A 78 -23.77 0.47 -17.45
C GLU A 78 -24.06 -0.07 -18.87
N ASN A 79 -23.40 -1.17 -19.23
CA ASN A 79 -23.63 -1.96 -20.46
C ASN A 79 -23.72 -1.16 -21.77
N THR A 80 -22.89 -0.13 -21.88
CA THR A 80 -22.80 0.75 -23.06
C THR A 80 -22.14 0.09 -24.27
N HIS A 81 -21.26 -0.88 -24.05
CA HIS A 81 -20.50 -1.55 -25.10
C HIS A 81 -20.04 -2.94 -24.68
N GLU A 82 -19.48 -3.70 -25.62
CA GLU A 82 -19.05 -5.07 -25.39
C GLU A 82 -17.90 -5.12 -24.36
N PRO A 83 -18.03 -5.89 -23.26
CA PRO A 83 -17.02 -5.96 -22.22
C PRO A 83 -15.82 -6.86 -22.60
N ILE A 84 -14.60 -6.40 -22.30
CA ILE A 84 -13.38 -7.23 -22.34
C ILE A 84 -13.18 -8.00 -21.03
N ILE A 85 -13.81 -7.60 -19.94
CA ILE A 85 -13.77 -8.30 -18.65
C ILE A 85 -15.22 -8.45 -18.19
N SER A 86 -15.67 -9.68 -17.93
CA SER A 86 -17.01 -9.87 -17.39
C SER A 86 -17.10 -9.37 -15.94
N GLU A 87 -18.32 -9.07 -15.47
CA GLU A 87 -18.50 -8.67 -14.07
C GLU A 87 -18.02 -9.75 -13.09
N ASP A 88 -18.26 -11.02 -13.38
CA ASP A 88 -17.79 -12.13 -12.55
C ASP A 88 -16.26 -12.24 -12.50
N GLU A 89 -15.59 -12.03 -13.64
CA GLU A 89 -14.12 -11.99 -13.70
C GLU A 89 -13.60 -10.81 -12.89
N TYR A 90 -14.23 -9.65 -13.02
CA TYR A 90 -13.84 -8.45 -12.30
C TYR A 90 -13.93 -8.62 -10.78
N LEU A 91 -15.05 -9.15 -10.26
CA LEU A 91 -15.24 -9.38 -8.83
C LEU A 91 -14.14 -10.29 -8.27
N LYS A 92 -13.81 -11.37 -8.98
CA LYS A 92 -12.72 -12.29 -8.60
C LYS A 92 -11.35 -11.61 -8.64
N LEU A 93 -11.08 -10.82 -9.68
CA LEU A 93 -9.82 -10.10 -9.81
C LEU A 93 -9.61 -9.07 -8.70
N ILE A 94 -10.65 -8.32 -8.34
CA ILE A 94 -10.58 -7.35 -7.24
C ILE A 94 -10.28 -8.05 -5.92
N ASP A 95 -10.96 -9.15 -5.62
CA ASP A 95 -10.69 -9.96 -4.43
C ASP A 95 -9.22 -10.45 -4.38
N ILE A 96 -8.69 -10.95 -5.50
CA ILE A 96 -7.27 -11.37 -5.61
C ILE A 96 -6.32 -10.18 -5.36
N ILE A 97 -6.61 -9.02 -5.96
CA ILE A 97 -5.78 -7.81 -5.82
C ILE A 97 -5.81 -7.30 -4.38
N GLU A 98 -6.97 -7.31 -3.74
CA GLU A 98 -7.15 -6.84 -2.37
C GLU A 98 -6.49 -7.77 -1.35
N LYS A 99 -6.65 -9.09 -1.49
CA LYS A 99 -5.99 -10.10 -0.64
C LYS A 99 -4.46 -9.99 -0.68
N ARG A 100 -3.89 -9.59 -1.83
CA ARG A 100 -2.44 -9.36 -1.98
C ARG A 100 -1.97 -8.05 -1.38
N THR A 101 -2.86 -7.08 -1.21
CA THR A 101 -2.50 -5.80 -0.61
C THR A 101 -2.28 -6.06 0.88
N TYR A 102 -1.03 -6.23 1.27
CA TYR A 102 -0.63 -6.44 2.66
C TYR A 102 -1.06 -5.24 3.49
N LYS A 103 -2.24 -5.34 4.10
CA LYS A 103 -2.71 -4.41 5.11
C LYS A 103 -2.03 -4.84 6.41
N THR A 104 -0.80 -4.39 6.65
CA THR A 104 -0.27 -4.41 8.01
C THR A 104 -1.17 -3.54 8.85
N LYS A 105 -2.17 -4.14 9.50
CA LYS A 105 -2.75 -3.56 10.71
C LYS A 105 -1.67 -3.67 11.76
N SER A 106 -0.71 -2.74 11.74
CA SER A 106 0.28 -2.61 12.80
C SER A 106 -0.48 -2.25 14.07
N LYS A 107 -0.82 -3.26 14.87
CA LYS A 107 -1.63 -3.14 16.09
C LYS A 107 -0.82 -2.62 17.30
N HIS A 108 0.49 -2.41 17.17
CA HIS A 108 1.28 -1.94 18.30
C HIS A 108 0.97 -0.47 18.59
N LYS A 109 0.62 -0.17 19.84
CA LYS A 109 0.37 1.20 20.29
C LYS A 109 1.70 1.95 20.33
N ALA A 110 1.84 3.00 19.53
CA ALA A 110 3.02 3.85 19.46
C ALA A 110 2.63 5.27 19.88
N ILE A 111 2.88 5.64 21.14
CA ILE A 111 2.42 6.91 21.70
C ILE A 111 3.05 8.14 21.02
N PHE A 112 4.23 7.98 20.42
CA PHE A 112 4.96 9.05 19.74
C PHE A 112 4.88 8.98 18.21
N ARG A 113 3.90 8.24 17.67
CA ARG A 113 3.75 8.07 16.21
C ARG A 113 3.57 9.42 15.52
N GLY A 114 4.46 9.73 14.57
CA GLY A 114 4.41 10.97 13.79
C GLY A 114 4.88 12.21 14.54
N VAL A 115 5.26 12.09 15.81
CA VAL A 115 5.71 13.21 16.64
C VAL A 115 7.23 13.36 16.57
N LEU A 116 7.98 12.27 16.79
CA LEU A 116 9.43 12.32 16.86
C LEU A 116 10.06 12.61 15.50
N GLU A 117 11.03 13.52 15.48
CA GLU A 117 11.76 13.92 14.29
C GLU A 117 13.23 13.49 14.37
N CYS A 118 13.77 13.10 13.22
CA CYS A 118 15.19 12.85 13.07
C CYS A 118 15.95 14.18 13.16
N PRO A 119 16.89 14.36 14.10
CA PRO A 119 17.65 15.61 14.23
C PRO A 119 18.55 15.93 13.03
N ARG A 120 18.76 14.97 12.11
CA ARG A 120 19.59 15.18 10.92
C ARG A 120 18.83 15.47 9.63
N CYS A 121 17.80 14.68 9.33
CA CYS A 121 17.06 14.80 8.07
C CYS A 121 15.61 15.26 8.26
N GLN A 122 15.23 15.63 9.50
CA GLN A 122 13.92 16.15 9.91
C GLN A 122 12.73 15.23 9.56
N SER A 123 13.02 14.01 9.12
CA SER A 123 12.00 13.02 8.78
C SER A 123 11.47 12.38 10.06
N LYS A 124 10.18 12.04 10.07
CA LYS A 124 9.55 11.41 11.24
C LYS A 124 10.20 10.05 11.53
N LEU A 125 10.41 9.75 12.82
CA LEU A 125 10.92 8.45 13.26
C LEU A 125 9.80 7.41 13.24
N HIS A 126 10.14 6.19 12.85
CA HIS A 126 9.23 5.05 12.79
C HIS A 126 9.49 4.07 13.94
N LEU A 127 8.43 3.58 14.59
CA LEU A 127 8.56 2.52 15.61
C LEU A 127 8.67 1.16 14.94
N SER A 128 9.80 0.50 15.14
CA SER A 128 10.03 -0.89 14.79
C SER A 128 9.84 -1.80 16.01
N ARG A 129 9.18 -2.95 15.80
CA ARG A 129 9.06 -4.03 16.78
C ARG A 129 9.76 -5.27 16.22
N SER A 130 10.69 -5.83 16.98
CA SER A 130 11.39 -7.06 16.64
C SER A 130 11.42 -8.01 17.84
N ILE A 131 11.42 -9.31 17.61
CA ILE A 131 11.59 -10.33 18.65
C ILE A 131 13.00 -10.89 18.49
N LYS A 132 13.85 -10.69 19.51
CA LYS A 132 15.16 -11.32 19.58
C LYS A 132 15.04 -12.65 20.32
N LYS A 133 15.61 -13.71 19.75
CA LYS A 133 15.76 -15.02 20.39
C LYS A 133 17.19 -15.15 20.89
N TYR A 134 17.37 -15.68 22.10
CA TYR A 134 18.67 -15.98 22.69
C TYR A 134 18.92 -17.49 22.66
N ASP A 135 20.19 -17.89 22.75
CA ASP A 135 20.62 -19.29 22.65
C ASP A 135 20.01 -20.17 23.76
N ASN A 136 19.66 -19.56 24.90
CA ASN A 136 18.95 -20.21 26.02
C ASN A 136 17.42 -20.36 25.80
N GLY A 137 16.93 -20.15 24.58
CA GLY A 137 15.51 -20.24 24.22
C GLY A 137 14.66 -19.05 24.68
N LYS A 138 15.19 -18.12 25.49
CA LYS A 138 14.45 -16.93 25.91
C LYS A 138 14.26 -15.99 24.73
N THR A 139 13.13 -15.28 24.74
CA THR A 139 12.85 -14.24 23.75
C THR A 139 12.68 -12.88 24.41
N ARG A 140 13.11 -11.83 23.72
CA ARG A 140 12.93 -10.45 24.16
C ARG A 140 12.35 -9.62 23.04
N GLU A 141 11.26 -8.94 23.35
CA GLU A 141 10.73 -7.91 22.47
C GLU A 141 11.61 -6.66 22.54
N VAL A 142 12.01 -6.17 21.37
CA VAL A 142 12.78 -4.94 21.20
C VAL A 142 11.96 -3.97 20.37
N ARG A 143 11.63 -2.82 20.98
CA ARG A 143 10.86 -1.73 20.38
C ARG A 143 11.74 -0.50 20.25
N ARG A 144 11.95 -0.02 19.03
CA ARG A 144 12.87 1.09 18.73
C ARG A 144 12.30 2.07 17.73
N TYR A 145 12.46 3.35 18.01
CA TYR A 145 12.25 4.40 17.02
C TYR A 145 13.52 4.53 16.16
N SER A 146 13.37 4.51 14.84
CA SER A 146 14.48 4.67 13.89
C SER A 146 14.10 5.57 12.73
N CYS A 147 15.09 6.22 12.13
CA CYS A 147 14.91 7.01 10.92
C CYS A 147 15.08 6.12 9.68
N ASP A 148 14.02 5.88 8.92
CA ASP A 148 14.09 5.03 7.71
C ASP A 148 15.01 5.61 6.63
N LYS A 149 15.08 6.94 6.49
CA LYS A 149 15.98 7.58 5.52
C LYS A 149 17.45 7.39 5.89
N CYS A 150 17.81 7.72 7.13
CA CYS A 150 19.18 7.58 7.61
C CYS A 150 19.60 6.11 7.79
N HIS A 151 18.66 5.20 7.98
CA HIS A 151 18.97 3.77 8.07
C HIS A 151 19.35 3.17 6.70
N ARG A 152 18.82 3.72 5.61
CA ARG A 152 19.11 3.27 4.23
C ARG A 152 20.35 3.92 3.63
N ASP A 153 20.89 4.94 4.28
CA ASP A 153 22.05 5.69 3.82
C ASP A 153 23.27 5.32 4.69
N ASN A 154 24.22 4.60 4.09
CA ASN A 154 25.42 4.14 4.79
C ASN A 154 26.45 5.24 5.04
N THR A 155 26.28 6.43 4.47
CA THR A 155 27.18 7.57 4.68
C THR A 155 26.89 8.31 5.97
N VAL A 156 25.72 8.07 6.57
CA VAL A 156 25.24 8.81 7.73
C VAL A 156 25.00 7.87 8.92
N LYS A 157 25.48 8.23 10.11
CA LYS A 157 25.24 7.48 11.36
C LYS A 157 23.76 7.14 11.60
N ASN A 158 23.38 5.87 11.66
CA ASN A 158 21.99 5.51 11.94
C ASN A 158 21.50 6.08 13.28
N ILE A 159 20.29 6.62 13.30
CA ILE A 159 19.62 7.16 14.49
C ILE A 159 18.57 6.16 14.93
N SER A 160 18.78 5.57 16.11
CA SER A 160 17.84 4.65 16.72
C SER A 160 17.83 4.80 18.24
N PHE A 161 16.64 4.85 18.82
CA PHE A 161 16.42 4.97 20.26
C PHE A 161 15.48 3.87 20.73
N ASN A 162 15.69 3.36 21.94
CA ASN A 162 14.73 2.44 22.55
C ASN A 162 13.48 3.22 22.97
N GLU A 163 12.29 2.63 22.75
CA GLU A 163 11.03 3.28 23.13
C GLU A 163 11.00 3.64 24.62
N SER A 164 11.42 2.73 25.50
CA SER A 164 11.45 2.95 26.95
C SER A 164 12.35 4.10 27.38
N GLU A 165 13.40 4.39 26.61
CA GLU A 165 14.32 5.51 26.90
C GLU A 165 13.67 6.84 26.54
N ILE A 166 12.99 6.92 25.40
CA ILE A 166 12.22 8.09 24.99
C ILE A 166 11.08 8.34 25.98
N GLU A 167 10.34 7.31 26.37
CA GLU A 167 9.27 7.42 27.37
C GLU A 167 9.78 7.99 28.69
N ARG A 168 10.92 7.46 29.18
CA ARG A 168 11.55 7.96 30.41
C ARG A 168 11.96 9.42 30.30
N GLN A 169 12.62 9.80 29.21
CA GLN A 169 13.05 11.19 29.01
C GLN A 169 11.86 12.15 28.85
N PHE A 170 10.79 11.69 28.19
CA PHE A 170 9.55 12.44 28.05
C PHE A 170 8.92 12.70 29.43
N ILE A 171 8.73 11.65 30.25
CA ILE A 171 8.19 11.78 31.61
C ILE A 171 9.05 12.71 32.47
N ASN A 172 10.37 12.53 32.44
CA ASN A 172 11.30 13.38 33.19
C ASN A 172 11.21 14.85 32.76
N THR A 173 11.02 15.11 31.46
CA THR A 173 10.87 16.47 30.94
C THR A 173 9.54 17.09 31.38
N LEU A 174 8.46 16.32 31.42
CA LEU A 174 7.17 16.78 31.93
C LEU A 174 7.27 17.17 33.41
N LEU A 175 7.81 16.30 34.25
CA LEU A 175 7.98 16.56 35.69
C LEU A 175 8.79 17.83 35.94
N LYS A 176 9.90 18.03 35.21
CA LYS A 176 10.71 19.26 35.31
C LYS A 176 9.96 20.54 34.91
N LYS A 177 8.91 20.44 34.09
CA LYS A 177 8.08 21.57 33.67
C LYS A 177 6.95 21.88 34.65
N GLY A 178 6.93 21.25 35.83
CA GLY A 178 5.94 21.52 36.88
C GLY A 178 4.55 21.00 36.54
N THR A 179 4.48 19.87 35.82
CA THR A 179 3.20 19.21 35.50
C THR A 179 2.51 18.56 36.70
N ASP A 180 3.14 18.65 37.87
CA ASP A 180 2.72 18.13 39.16
C ASP A 180 1.38 18.74 39.62
N ASN A 181 1.00 19.88 39.03
CA ASN A 181 -0.27 20.57 39.25
C ASN A 181 -1.44 20.03 38.41
N PHE A 182 -1.21 19.11 37.47
CA PHE A 182 -2.27 18.54 36.64
C PHE A 182 -2.87 17.29 37.31
N LYS A 183 -4.08 17.42 37.88
CA LYS A 183 -4.89 16.24 38.25
C LYS A 183 -5.32 15.50 36.99
N ILE A 184 -4.68 14.37 36.70
CA ILE A 184 -5.08 13.49 35.58
C ILE A 184 -6.31 12.70 36.01
N SER A 185 -7.50 13.11 35.55
CA SER A 185 -8.69 12.28 35.63
C SER A 185 -8.59 11.18 34.56
N VAL A 186 -8.19 9.97 34.94
CA VAL A 186 -8.26 8.82 34.03
C VAL A 186 -9.72 8.41 33.90
N PRO A 187 -10.37 8.56 32.73
CA PRO A 187 -11.76 8.12 32.58
C PRO A 187 -11.82 6.61 32.78
N LYS A 188 -12.65 6.15 33.72
CA LYS A 188 -12.89 4.71 33.95
C LYS A 188 -13.29 4.08 32.61
N LYS A 189 -12.62 2.99 32.23
CA LYS A 189 -12.99 2.20 31.05
C LYS A 189 -14.48 1.88 31.13
N LYS A 190 -15.25 2.28 30.12
CA LYS A 190 -16.61 1.75 29.92
C LYS A 190 -16.49 0.23 29.75
N SER A 191 -17.11 -0.53 30.64
CA SER A 191 -17.39 -1.93 30.38
C SER A 191 -18.45 -1.96 29.28
N TYR A 192 -18.13 -2.59 28.16
CA TYR A 192 -19.12 -2.98 27.16
C TYR A 192 -19.74 -4.31 27.59
#